data_AF-A0AAE1NKT1-F1
#
_entry.id   AF-A0AAE1NKT1-F1
#
_cell.length_a   1.000
_cell.length_b   1.000
_cell.length_c   1.000
_cell.angle_alpha   90.00
_cell.angle_beta   90.00
_cell.angle_gamma   90.00
#
_symmetry.space_group_name_H-M   'P 1'
#
loop_
_entity.id
_entity.type
_entity.pdbx_description
1 polymer ?
#
loop_
_entity_poly.entity_id
_entity_poly.type
_entity_poly.pdbx_seq_one_letter_code
_entity_poly.pdbx_strand_id
1 'polypeptide(L)'
;PATFTGATNLVEVAITDTLIDTFPAATFSGLNSLEKVTLSGGKITTLPANSFTSTALTSVDLSANAITNVELNALVVQPQTEINLASNQLTTLPSEVFQPLVTTLTDGGYIDVNDNPLTCGCDLEWIVNIGPTVALSGLDSACDLHGYSTQEILDFLEYQCSNPPPPPPEPLKQ
;
A
#
# COMPACT_ATOMS: atom_id res chain seq x y z
N PRO A 1 0.20 -17.25 -15.04
CA PRO A 1 -1.24 -17.35 -14.72
C PRO A 1 -1.74 -18.80 -14.89
N ALA A 2 -1.53 -19.65 -13.87
CA ALA A 2 -2.08 -21.02 -13.72
C ALA A 2 -1.38 -21.82 -12.59
N THR A 3 -0.39 -21.25 -11.89
CA THR A 3 0.51 -21.99 -11.00
C THR A 3 -0.22 -22.74 -9.86
N PHE A 4 -1.36 -22.23 -9.39
CA PHE A 4 -2.13 -22.81 -8.29
C PHE A 4 -3.48 -23.39 -8.71
N THR A 5 -3.72 -23.61 -10.01
CA THR A 5 -4.99 -24.16 -10.49
C THR A 5 -5.27 -25.53 -9.85
N GLY A 6 -6.45 -25.66 -9.23
CA GLY A 6 -6.88 -26.89 -8.55
C GLY A 6 -6.46 -27.02 -7.09
N ALA A 7 -5.63 -26.11 -6.57
CA ALA A 7 -5.16 -26.13 -5.19
C ALA A 7 -6.14 -25.41 -4.24
N THR A 8 -7.43 -25.74 -4.33
CA THR A 8 -8.53 -24.99 -3.68
C THR A 8 -8.49 -25.00 -2.14
N ASN A 9 -7.74 -25.93 -1.55
CA ASN A 9 -7.58 -26.07 -0.10
C ASN A 9 -6.31 -25.39 0.43
N LEU A 10 -5.57 -24.65 -0.41
CA LEU A 10 -4.43 -23.86 0.06
C LEU A 10 -4.90 -22.78 1.01
N VAL A 11 -4.30 -22.76 2.20
CA VAL A 11 -4.55 -21.75 3.25
C VAL A 11 -3.43 -20.72 3.31
N GLU A 12 -2.20 -21.14 3.03
CA GLU A 12 -1.02 -20.29 3.12
C GLU A 12 -0.10 -20.50 1.91
N VAL A 13 0.41 -19.40 1.37
CA VAL A 13 1.46 -19.39 0.34
C VAL A 13 2.58 -18.48 0.83
N ALA A 14 3.78 -19.04 0.98
CA ALA A 14 4.98 -18.29 1.34
C ALA A 14 6.07 -18.49 0.28
N ILE A 15 6.53 -17.38 -0.31
CA ILE A 15 7.61 -17.31 -1.30
C ILE A 15 8.50 -16.13 -0.93
N THR A 16 9.64 -16.37 -0.28
CA THR A 16 10.56 -15.31 0.17
C THR A 16 11.87 -15.34 -0.61
N ASP A 17 12.56 -14.20 -0.70
CA ASP A 17 13.93 -14.09 -1.21
C ASP A 17 14.09 -14.63 -2.65
N THR A 18 13.05 -14.47 -3.46
CA THR A 18 13.04 -14.95 -4.85
C THR A 18 13.24 -13.82 -5.85
N LEU A 19 13.77 -14.16 -7.02
CA LEU A 19 13.92 -13.21 -8.15
C LEU A 19 12.59 -12.95 -8.87
N ILE A 20 11.44 -13.05 -8.19
CA ILE A 20 10.14 -12.72 -8.78
C ILE A 20 10.13 -11.22 -9.06
N ASP A 21 10.20 -10.87 -10.33
CA ASP A 21 10.16 -9.51 -10.85
C ASP A 21 8.75 -9.08 -11.26
N THR A 22 7.96 -10.06 -11.70
CA THR A 22 6.63 -9.88 -12.26
C THR A 22 5.64 -10.71 -11.46
N PHE A 23 4.67 -10.02 -10.86
CA PHE A 23 3.54 -10.65 -10.18
C PHE A 23 2.35 -10.70 -11.14
N PRO A 24 1.99 -11.86 -11.73
CA PRO A 24 0.90 -11.93 -12.69
C PRO A 24 -0.43 -11.60 -12.03
N ALA A 25 -1.28 -10.84 -12.72
CA ALA A 25 -2.67 -10.66 -12.29
C ALA A 25 -3.38 -12.01 -12.11
N ALA A 26 -4.33 -12.06 -11.18
CA ALA A 26 -5.14 -13.25 -10.89
C ALA A 26 -4.32 -14.51 -10.51
N THR A 27 -3.09 -14.36 -10.00
CA THR A 27 -2.24 -15.50 -9.59
C THR A 27 -2.92 -16.39 -8.55
N PHE A 28 -3.68 -15.80 -7.63
CA PHE A 28 -4.41 -16.52 -6.57
C PHE A 28 -5.91 -16.71 -6.86
N SER A 29 -6.34 -16.51 -8.10
CA SER A 29 -7.74 -16.66 -8.47
C SER A 29 -8.24 -18.08 -8.23
N GLY A 30 -9.40 -18.22 -7.59
CA GLY A 30 -10.02 -19.50 -7.25
C GLY A 30 -9.49 -20.17 -5.97
N LEU A 31 -8.52 -19.56 -5.28
CA LEU A 31 -8.03 -20.03 -3.98
C LEU A 31 -8.90 -19.48 -2.83
N ASN A 32 -10.14 -19.98 -2.74
CA ASN A 32 -11.16 -19.46 -1.83
C ASN A 32 -10.86 -19.70 -0.33
N SER A 33 -9.92 -20.60 -0.02
CA SER A 33 -9.47 -20.88 1.35
C SER A 33 -8.15 -20.20 1.71
N LEU A 34 -7.58 -19.40 0.82
CA LEU A 34 -6.28 -18.76 1.05
C LEU A 34 -6.44 -17.61 2.03
N GLU A 35 -5.81 -17.77 3.20
CA GLU A 35 -5.85 -16.83 4.32
C GLU A 35 -4.58 -15.99 4.41
N LYS A 36 -3.43 -16.55 4.06
CA LYS A 36 -2.12 -15.90 4.23
C LYS A 36 -1.28 -15.98 2.97
N VAL A 37 -0.72 -14.84 2.57
CA VAL A 37 0.25 -14.76 1.49
C VAL A 37 1.46 -13.98 1.95
N THR A 38 2.64 -14.59 1.80
CA THR A 38 3.93 -13.93 2.01
C THR A 38 4.73 -13.98 0.72
N LEU A 39 5.01 -12.82 0.15
CA LEU A 39 5.86 -12.61 -1.03
C LEU A 39 6.90 -11.52 -0.73
N SER A 40 7.74 -11.73 0.29
CA SER A 40 8.70 -10.72 0.76
C SER A 40 10.15 -10.96 0.27
N GLY A 41 10.98 -9.92 0.29
CA GLY A 41 12.40 -10.02 -0.08
C GLY A 41 12.65 -10.23 -1.58
N GLY A 42 11.70 -9.85 -2.44
CA GLY A 42 11.73 -10.09 -3.88
C GLY A 42 12.10 -8.87 -4.73
N LYS A 43 11.65 -8.88 -6.00
CA LYS A 43 11.84 -7.78 -6.96
C LYS A 43 10.51 -7.29 -7.56
N ILE A 44 9.40 -7.51 -6.86
CA ILE A 44 8.08 -7.08 -7.36
C ILE A 44 8.08 -5.56 -7.44
N THR A 45 7.83 -5.01 -8.63
CA THR A 45 7.76 -3.55 -8.83
C THR A 45 6.33 -3.02 -8.96
N THR A 46 5.40 -3.88 -9.32
CA THR A 46 4.01 -3.48 -9.60
C THR A 46 3.04 -4.54 -9.16
N LEU A 47 1.97 -4.09 -8.50
CA LEU A 47 0.80 -4.93 -8.19
C LEU A 47 -0.30 -4.62 -9.19
N PRO A 48 -0.54 -5.47 -10.20
CA PRO A 48 -1.63 -5.25 -11.14
C PRO A 48 -3.00 -5.43 -10.49
N ALA A 49 -4.04 -4.91 -11.13
CA ALA A 49 -5.42 -5.09 -10.70
C ALA A 49 -5.76 -6.58 -10.55
N ASN A 50 -6.55 -6.91 -9.53
CA ASN A 50 -6.93 -8.30 -9.21
C ASN A 50 -5.74 -9.22 -8.88
N SER A 51 -4.66 -8.68 -8.33
CA SER A 51 -3.54 -9.47 -7.81
C SER A 51 -3.98 -10.35 -6.64
N PHE A 52 -4.77 -9.78 -5.73
CA PHE A 52 -5.28 -10.43 -4.53
C PHE A 52 -6.79 -10.23 -4.45
N THR A 53 -7.56 -11.28 -4.74
CA THR A 53 -9.04 -11.24 -4.78
C THR A 53 -9.68 -12.36 -3.95
N SER A 54 -9.01 -12.88 -2.93
CA SER A 54 -9.56 -13.93 -2.08
C SER A 54 -10.37 -13.33 -0.93
N THR A 55 -11.58 -13.84 -0.75
CA THR A 55 -12.49 -13.45 0.35
C THR A 55 -12.06 -14.02 1.70
N ALA A 56 -11.07 -14.90 1.74
CA ALA A 56 -10.55 -15.49 2.97
C ALA A 56 -9.23 -14.86 3.43
N LEU A 57 -8.60 -13.99 2.62
CA LEU A 57 -7.33 -13.37 2.98
C LEU A 57 -7.48 -12.52 4.24
N THR A 58 -6.54 -12.74 5.17
CA THR A 58 -6.40 -12.00 6.42
C THR A 58 -4.99 -11.43 6.58
N SER A 59 -4.00 -11.94 5.84
CA SER A 59 -2.62 -11.43 5.87
C SER A 59 -1.99 -11.47 4.48
N VAL A 60 -1.45 -10.34 4.05
CA VAL A 60 -0.68 -10.18 2.80
C VAL A 60 0.63 -9.46 3.13
N ASP A 61 1.75 -10.19 3.09
CA ASP A 61 3.08 -9.63 3.26
C ASP A 61 3.78 -9.47 1.91
N LEU A 62 4.03 -8.21 1.53
CA LEU A 62 4.72 -7.77 0.33
C LEU A 62 5.97 -6.94 0.68
N SER A 63 6.44 -7.03 1.93
CA SER A 63 7.54 -6.23 2.42
C SER A 63 8.87 -6.55 1.72
N ALA A 64 9.81 -5.60 1.78
CA ALA A 64 11.15 -5.77 1.22
C ALA A 64 11.14 -6.17 -0.28
N ASN A 65 10.28 -5.54 -1.07
CA ASN A 65 10.27 -5.61 -2.53
C ASN A 65 10.73 -4.26 -3.12
N ALA A 66 10.41 -4.02 -4.40
CA ALA A 66 10.71 -2.77 -5.10
C ALA A 66 9.43 -2.12 -5.63
N ILE A 67 8.30 -2.27 -4.92
CA ILE A 67 6.99 -1.85 -5.42
C ILE A 67 6.97 -0.33 -5.51
N THR A 68 6.71 0.18 -6.72
CA THR A 68 6.54 1.60 -7.03
C THR A 68 5.11 1.93 -7.44
N ASN A 69 4.32 0.93 -7.86
CA ASN A 69 2.96 1.12 -8.33
C ASN A 69 2.00 0.03 -7.85
N VAL A 70 0.85 0.46 -7.34
CA VAL A 70 -0.28 -0.42 -6.99
C VAL A 70 -1.47 0.03 -7.82
N GLU A 71 -2.02 -0.87 -8.64
CA GLU A 71 -3.18 -0.53 -9.46
C GLU A 71 -4.47 -0.55 -8.63
N LEU A 72 -5.48 0.20 -9.11
CA LEU A 72 -6.82 0.17 -8.54
C LEU A 72 -7.35 -1.27 -8.48
N ASN A 73 -7.90 -1.66 -7.33
CA ASN A 73 -8.40 -3.01 -7.06
C ASN A 73 -7.33 -4.11 -7.16
N ALA A 74 -6.04 -3.80 -7.01
CA ALA A 74 -4.99 -4.82 -6.86
C ALA A 74 -5.21 -5.68 -5.61
N LEU A 75 -5.71 -5.05 -4.53
CA LEU A 75 -6.02 -5.66 -3.23
C LEU A 75 -7.52 -5.52 -2.97
N VAL A 76 -8.26 -6.61 -3.13
CA VAL A 76 -9.68 -6.71 -2.77
C VAL A 76 -9.79 -7.73 -1.64
N VAL A 77 -9.85 -7.23 -0.41
CA VAL A 77 -9.62 -8.02 0.81
C VAL A 77 -10.74 -7.83 1.84
N GLN A 78 -10.70 -8.62 2.92
CA GLN A 78 -11.65 -8.48 4.03
C GLN A 78 -11.26 -7.32 4.96
N PRO A 79 -12.21 -6.79 5.76
CA PRO A 79 -11.92 -5.67 6.65
C PRO A 79 -10.75 -5.90 7.61
N GLN A 80 -10.67 -7.08 8.22
CA GLN A 80 -9.61 -7.43 9.17
C GLN A 80 -8.24 -7.75 8.53
N THR A 81 -8.03 -7.47 7.25
CA THR A 81 -6.81 -7.88 6.54
C THR A 81 -5.63 -7.01 6.93
N GLU A 82 -4.52 -7.63 7.29
CA GLU A 82 -3.24 -6.97 7.50
C GLU A 82 -2.43 -7.01 6.20
N ILE A 83 -2.01 -5.83 5.72
CA ILE A 83 -1.27 -5.69 4.47
C ILE A 83 0.06 -5.02 4.76
N ASN A 84 1.17 -5.74 4.57
CA ASN A 84 2.50 -5.20 4.78
C ASN A 84 3.13 -4.78 3.45
N LEU A 85 3.28 -3.48 3.22
CA LEU A 85 4.01 -2.87 2.10
C LEU A 85 5.31 -2.20 2.56
N ALA A 86 5.80 -2.50 3.77
CA ALA A 86 6.98 -1.87 4.32
C ALA A 86 8.25 -2.17 3.49
N SER A 87 9.23 -1.27 3.54
CA SER A 87 10.50 -1.41 2.80
C SER A 87 10.28 -1.64 1.30
N ASN A 88 9.46 -0.80 0.67
CA ASN A 88 9.25 -0.76 -0.77
C ASN A 88 9.73 0.58 -1.35
N GLN A 89 9.31 0.93 -2.56
CA GLN A 89 9.72 2.14 -3.28
C GLN A 89 8.52 3.03 -3.64
N LEU A 90 7.47 2.98 -2.82
CA LEU A 90 6.30 3.84 -3.01
C LEU A 90 6.70 5.29 -2.71
N THR A 91 6.50 6.17 -3.69
CA THR A 91 6.75 7.61 -3.54
C THR A 91 5.46 8.40 -3.30
N THR A 92 4.30 7.82 -3.60
CA THR A 92 2.99 8.43 -3.43
C THR A 92 1.96 7.38 -3.01
N LEU A 93 0.84 7.83 -2.45
CA LEU A 93 -0.34 6.99 -2.19
C LEU A 93 -1.56 7.64 -2.86
N PRO A 94 -1.80 7.38 -4.16
CA PRO A 94 -2.93 7.96 -4.88
C PRO A 94 -4.25 7.63 -4.18
N SER A 95 -5.08 8.64 -3.93
CA SER A 95 -6.33 8.49 -3.18
C SER A 95 -7.29 7.53 -3.88
N GLU A 96 -7.30 7.51 -5.22
CA GLU A 96 -8.15 6.60 -5.99
C GLU A 96 -7.84 5.13 -5.70
N VAL A 97 -6.59 4.80 -5.35
CA VAL A 97 -6.14 3.43 -5.07
C VAL A 97 -6.24 3.11 -3.58
N PHE A 98 -5.69 3.97 -2.71
CA PHE A 98 -5.50 3.65 -1.30
C PHE A 98 -6.68 4.05 -0.42
N GLN A 99 -7.42 5.11 -0.72
CA GLN A 99 -8.57 5.52 0.08
C GLN A 99 -9.66 4.44 0.16
N PRO A 100 -10.13 3.80 -0.93
CA PRO A 100 -11.13 2.74 -0.83
C PRO A 100 -10.60 1.50 -0.09
N LEU A 101 -9.30 1.21 -0.23
CA LEU A 101 -8.67 0.08 0.45
C LEU A 101 -8.61 0.32 1.97
N VAL A 102 -8.03 1.44 2.39
CA VAL A 102 -7.89 1.81 3.81
C VAL A 102 -9.24 1.98 4.49
N THR A 103 -10.27 2.50 3.80
CA THR A 103 -11.62 2.62 4.36
C THR A 103 -12.38 1.29 4.43
N THR A 104 -11.96 0.28 3.66
CA THR A 104 -12.46 -1.10 3.79
C THR A 104 -11.87 -1.80 5.01
N LEU A 105 -10.62 -1.46 5.36
CA LEU A 105 -9.90 -2.09 6.46
C LEU A 105 -10.43 -1.60 7.82
N THR A 106 -11.43 -2.30 8.33
CA THR A 106 -11.99 -2.10 9.68
C THR A 106 -11.67 -3.30 10.57
N ASP A 107 -12.01 -3.23 11.86
CA ASP A 107 -11.86 -4.36 12.78
C ASP A 107 -10.42 -4.87 12.98
N GLY A 108 -9.45 -3.95 12.90
CA GLY A 108 -8.03 -4.23 13.16
C GLY A 108 -7.20 -4.51 11.91
N GLY A 109 -7.80 -4.50 10.71
CA GLY A 109 -7.03 -4.47 9.47
C GLY A 109 -6.26 -3.16 9.30
N TYR A 110 -5.12 -3.22 8.62
CA TYR A 110 -4.27 -2.05 8.36
C TYR A 110 -3.35 -2.29 7.17
N ILE A 111 -2.82 -1.20 6.63
CA ILE A 111 -1.70 -1.19 5.70
C ILE A 111 -0.47 -0.64 6.43
N ASP A 112 0.65 -1.33 6.34
CA ASP A 112 1.95 -0.82 6.77
C ASP A 112 2.73 -0.31 5.56
N VAL A 113 3.08 0.98 5.57
CA VAL A 113 3.90 1.62 4.53
C VAL A 113 5.27 2.07 5.04
N ASN A 114 5.71 1.61 6.22
CA ASN A 114 7.01 1.93 6.79
C ASN A 114 8.14 1.82 5.76
N ASP A 115 9.16 2.67 5.89
CA ASP A 115 10.38 2.59 5.08
C ASP A 115 10.10 2.65 3.55
N ASN A 116 9.09 3.42 3.14
CA ASN A 116 8.88 3.82 1.75
C ASN A 116 9.27 5.29 1.57
N PRO A 117 9.86 5.70 0.44
CA PRO A 117 10.27 7.10 0.21
C PRO A 117 9.08 8.01 -0.19
N LEU A 118 8.05 8.13 0.66
CA LEU A 118 6.86 8.91 0.33
C LEU A 118 7.17 10.41 0.28
N THR A 119 6.67 11.08 -0.76
CA THR A 119 6.64 12.53 -0.82
C THR A 119 5.46 13.03 0.00
N CYS A 120 5.72 13.40 1.24
CA CYS A 120 4.67 13.81 2.17
C CYS A 120 4.36 15.29 2.04
N GLY A 121 3.18 15.57 1.48
CA GLY A 121 2.63 16.89 1.21
C GLY A 121 1.17 16.74 0.78
N CYS A 122 0.70 17.57 -0.15
CA CYS A 122 -0.72 17.60 -0.51
C CYS A 122 -1.25 16.42 -1.29
N ASP A 123 -0.36 15.65 -1.88
CA ASP A 123 -0.73 14.38 -2.49
C ASP A 123 -1.28 13.39 -1.43
N LEU A 124 -1.02 13.62 -0.15
CA LEU A 124 -1.53 12.84 0.99
C LEU A 124 -2.64 13.55 1.79
N GLU A 125 -3.16 14.69 1.33
CA GLU A 125 -4.22 15.45 2.04
C GLU A 125 -5.47 14.59 2.32
N TRP A 126 -5.78 13.64 1.44
CA TRP A 126 -6.91 12.73 1.61
C TRP A 126 -6.84 11.94 2.92
N ILE A 127 -5.64 11.72 3.48
CA ILE A 127 -5.41 11.06 4.77
C ILE A 127 -5.95 11.91 5.93
N VAL A 128 -5.81 13.24 5.84
CA VAL A 128 -6.36 14.17 6.84
C VAL A 128 -7.89 14.08 6.86
N ASN A 129 -8.52 13.97 5.69
CA ASN A 129 -9.98 13.93 5.55
C ASN A 129 -10.65 12.66 6.08
N ILE A 130 -9.93 11.53 6.11
CA ILE A 130 -10.42 10.27 6.70
C ILE A 130 -10.18 10.19 8.22
N GLY A 131 -9.33 11.07 8.77
CA GLY A 131 -9.15 11.24 10.20
C GLY A 131 -8.23 10.21 10.88
N PRO A 132 -8.13 10.26 12.23
CA PRO A 132 -7.13 9.52 13.00
C PRO A 132 -7.35 8.00 13.06
N THR A 133 -8.48 7.51 12.54
CA THR A 133 -8.79 6.08 12.43
C THR A 133 -8.30 5.49 11.10
N VAL A 134 -7.37 6.16 10.41
CA VAL A 134 -6.79 5.65 9.18
C VAL A 134 -6.14 4.28 9.46
N ALA A 135 -6.57 3.26 8.73
CA ALA A 135 -5.97 1.93 8.76
C ALA A 135 -4.64 1.91 7.98
N LEU A 136 -3.78 2.89 8.26
CA LEU A 136 -2.48 3.13 7.63
C LEU A 136 -1.45 3.40 8.72
N SER A 137 -0.35 2.68 8.67
CA SER A 137 0.72 2.73 9.67
C SER A 137 2.07 2.96 8.98
N GLY A 138 3.05 3.46 9.73
CA GLY A 138 4.40 3.69 9.22
C GLY A 138 4.60 4.97 8.41
N LEU A 139 3.66 5.91 8.47
CA LEU A 139 3.80 7.23 7.84
C LEU A 139 4.97 8.04 8.40
N ASP A 140 5.29 7.89 9.68
CA ASP A 140 6.42 8.59 10.30
C ASP A 140 7.75 8.21 9.64
N SER A 141 8.01 6.91 9.46
CA SER A 141 9.18 6.45 8.72
C SER A 141 9.08 6.82 7.23
N ALA A 142 7.93 6.57 6.62
CA ALA A 142 7.77 6.75 5.18
C ALA A 142 7.88 8.23 4.72
N CYS A 143 7.54 9.16 5.61
CA CYS A 143 7.67 10.60 5.37
C CYS A 143 9.02 11.19 5.80
N ASP A 144 9.97 10.40 6.32
CA ASP A 144 11.17 10.90 7.00
C ASP A 144 10.83 11.89 8.15
N LEU A 145 9.72 11.61 8.85
CA LEU A 145 9.20 12.36 10.00
C LEU A 145 9.37 11.54 11.28
N HIS A 146 10.55 10.95 11.47
CA HIS A 146 10.83 10.13 12.63
C HIS A 146 10.65 10.90 13.95
N GLY A 147 9.93 10.30 14.89
CA GLY A 147 9.68 10.86 16.22
C GLY A 147 8.47 11.80 16.31
N TYR A 148 7.77 12.05 15.21
CA TYR A 148 6.48 12.73 15.20
C TYR A 148 5.35 11.73 15.45
N SER A 149 4.39 12.11 16.28
CA SER A 149 3.15 11.37 16.47
C SER A 149 2.27 11.42 15.22
N THR A 150 1.34 10.47 15.09
CA THR A 150 0.36 10.46 13.99
C THR A 150 -0.37 11.79 13.86
N GLN A 151 -0.77 12.41 14.98
CA GLN A 151 -1.47 13.69 14.93
C GLN A 151 -0.56 14.81 14.41
N GLU A 152 0.71 14.87 14.84
CA GLU A 152 1.63 15.89 14.35
C GLU A 152 1.93 15.73 12.85
N ILE A 153 1.94 14.50 12.34
CA ILE A 153 2.07 14.23 10.90
C ILE A 153 0.83 14.72 10.15
N LEU A 154 -0.38 14.44 10.66
CA LEU A 154 -1.62 14.94 10.06
C LEU A 154 -1.67 16.47 10.04
N ASP A 155 -1.29 17.12 11.15
CA ASP A 155 -1.21 18.58 11.25
C ASP A 155 -0.18 19.15 10.26
N PHE A 156 0.97 18.48 10.09
CA PHE A 156 1.98 18.85 9.10
C PHE A 156 1.43 18.78 7.67
N LEU A 157 0.74 17.70 7.31
CA LEU A 157 0.13 17.53 5.99
C LEU A 157 -0.92 18.61 5.72
N GLU A 158 -1.80 18.89 6.70
CA GLU A 158 -2.81 19.95 6.58
C GLU A 158 -2.17 21.34 6.38
N TYR A 159 -1.09 21.63 7.11
CA TYR A 159 -0.36 22.89 6.99
C TYR A 159 0.27 23.09 5.61
N GLN A 160 0.91 22.06 5.05
CA GLN A 160 1.52 22.13 3.72
C GLN A 160 0.49 22.47 2.63
N CYS A 161 -0.76 22.04 2.79
CA CYS A 161 -1.83 22.27 1.80
C CYS A 161 -2.56 23.57 1.93
N SER A 162 -2.66 24.06 3.17
CA SER A 162 -3.13 25.41 3.41
C SER A 162 -2.11 26.47 2.96
N ASN A 163 -0.81 26.13 2.90
CA ASN A 163 0.27 27.08 2.61
C ASN A 163 1.25 26.55 1.54
N PRO A 164 0.81 26.36 0.28
CA PRO A 164 1.69 25.87 -0.77
C PRO A 164 2.81 26.87 -1.06
N PRO A 165 4.03 26.40 -1.40
CA PRO A 165 5.12 27.28 -1.81
C PRO A 165 4.71 28.11 -3.04
N PRO A 166 5.16 29.37 -3.16
CA PRO A 166 4.85 30.20 -4.31
C PRO A 166 5.35 29.55 -5.59
N PRO A 167 4.63 29.69 -6.72
CA PRO A 167 5.07 29.13 -7.99
C PRO A 167 6.45 29.69 -8.38
N PRO A 168 7.30 28.91 -9.05
CA PRO A 168 8.56 29.41 -9.56
C PRO A 168 8.31 30.63 -10.48
N PRO A 169 9.19 31.64 -10.47
CA PRO A 169 9.01 32.83 -11.31
C PRO A 169 8.90 32.43 -12.79
N GLU A 170 7.92 33.01 -13.51
CA GLU A 170 7.77 32.76 -14.94
C GLU A 170 9.08 33.10 -15.67
N PRO A 171 9.52 32.29 -16.65
CA PRO A 171 10.62 32.66 -17.52
C PRO A 171 10.30 34.00 -18.17
N LEU A 172 11.23 34.95 -18.10
CA LEU A 172 11.10 36.24 -18.80
C LEU A 172 10.80 35.96 -20.28
N LYS A 173 9.58 36.27 -20.74
CA LYS A 173 9.26 36.24 -22.17
C LYS A 173 10.14 37.30 -22.85
N GLN A 174 11.08 36.84 -23.69
CA GLN A 174 11.83 37.70 -24.62
C GLN A 174 10.92 38.19 -25.74
#